data_AF-A0A6J8BIV7-F1
#
_entry.id   AF-A0A6J8BIV7-F1
#
_cell.length_a   1.000
_cell.length_b   1.000
_cell.length_c   1.000
_cell.angle_alpha   90.00
_cell.angle_beta   90.00
_cell.angle_gamma   90.00
#
_symmetry.space_group_name_H-M   'P 1'
#
loop_
_entity.id
_entity.type
_entity.pdbx_description
1 polymer ?
#
loop_
_entity_poly.entity_id
_entity_poly.type
_entity_poly.pdbx_seq_one_letter_code
_entity_poly.pdbx_strand_id
1 'polypeptide(L)'
;MHQSGTQLDDESLRTFMCEAAAIVNSRPLTLGNLNDPLSEEPLTPNHILTMKSKIILPPPGQFQRSDIYSRKRWRRVQFLANEFWNRWRKEYFSNLQSRKKLTAPRRNLKVGDIVMIKDEQAARNQWHLGKINTAHVDADGLVRKVRVTIGAQIDNNGRRKSPLQELDRPIQKLVLILEVGETEEVPTEELDDI
;
A
#
# COMPACT_ATOMS: atom_id res chain seq x y z
N MET A 1 12.09 12.72 40.74
CA MET A 1 11.76 11.49 39.98
C MET A 1 10.48 11.67 39.15
N HIS A 2 10.45 12.52 38.12
CA HIS A 2 9.22 12.77 37.33
C HIS A 2 9.52 13.24 35.88
N GLN A 3 10.27 12.44 35.11
CA GLN A 3 10.43 12.67 33.65
C GLN A 3 10.17 11.40 32.80
N SER A 4 9.86 10.26 33.42
CA SER A 4 9.79 8.96 32.73
C SER A 4 8.43 8.67 32.06
N GLY A 5 7.48 9.61 32.07
CA GLY A 5 6.16 9.41 31.46
C GLY A 5 6.19 9.52 29.93
N THR A 6 7.09 10.33 29.37
CA THR A 6 7.11 10.67 27.94
C THR A 6 8.16 9.90 27.15
N GLN A 7 9.19 9.38 27.79
CA GLN A 7 10.28 8.64 27.14
C GLN A 7 9.99 7.14 27.09
N LEU A 8 10.27 6.50 25.95
CA LEU A 8 10.25 5.05 25.82
C LEU A 8 11.51 4.46 26.48
N ASP A 9 11.37 3.31 27.13
CA ASP A 9 12.51 2.48 27.51
C ASP A 9 13.14 1.82 26.27
N ASP A 10 14.39 1.38 26.41
CA ASP A 10 15.19 0.84 25.30
C ASP A 10 14.47 -0.31 24.56
N GLU A 11 13.86 -1.23 25.32
CA GLU A 11 13.12 -2.36 24.76
C GLU A 11 11.87 -1.90 23.96
N SER A 12 11.10 -0.95 24.49
CA SER A 12 9.93 -0.43 23.77
C SER A 12 10.33 0.38 22.54
N LEU A 13 11.41 1.16 22.64
CA LEU A 13 11.96 1.90 21.51
C LEU A 13 12.44 0.96 20.41
N ARG A 14 13.20 -0.08 20.75
CA ARG A 14 13.64 -1.12 19.81
C ARG A 14 12.47 -1.79 19.13
N THR A 15 11.44 -2.16 19.90
CA THR A 15 10.22 -2.78 19.36
C THR A 15 9.50 -1.82 18.41
N PHE A 16 9.37 -0.55 18.78
CA PHE A 16 8.78 0.48 17.93
C PHE A 16 9.56 0.67 16.63
N MET A 17 10.90 0.69 16.67
CA MET A 17 11.73 0.83 15.48
C MET A 17 11.60 -0.39 14.56
N CYS A 18 11.49 -1.61 15.11
CA CYS A 18 11.21 -2.81 14.33
C CYS A 18 9.84 -2.73 13.63
N GLU A 19 8.80 -2.24 14.31
CA GLU A 19 7.47 -2.01 13.74
C GLU A 19 7.52 -0.94 12.64
N ALA A 20 8.20 0.18 12.86
CA ALA A 20 8.39 1.22 11.85
C ALA A 20 9.13 0.70 10.61
N ALA A 21 10.18 -0.09 10.79
CA ALA A 21 10.88 -0.73 9.69
C ALA A 21 9.97 -1.70 8.91
N ALA A 22 9.19 -2.52 9.63
CA ALA A 22 8.21 -3.41 9.01
C ALA A 22 7.15 -2.63 8.21
N ILE A 23 6.70 -1.49 8.71
CA ILE A 23 5.77 -0.58 8.02
C ILE A 23 6.37 -0.09 6.70
N VAL A 24 7.58 0.47 6.73
CA VAL A 24 8.25 0.98 5.52
C VAL A 24 8.48 -0.16 4.50
N ASN A 25 8.89 -1.33 4.98
CA ASN A 25 9.23 -2.50 4.17
C ASN A 25 8.02 -3.34 3.75
N SER A 26 6.81 -2.99 4.17
CA SER A 26 5.57 -3.62 3.68
C SER A 26 5.15 -3.10 2.30
N ARG A 27 5.89 -2.13 1.74
CA ARG A 27 5.56 -1.50 0.47
C ARG A 27 5.70 -2.51 -0.69
N PRO A 28 4.71 -2.60 -1.59
CA PRO A 28 4.83 -3.36 -2.83
C PRO A 28 6.01 -2.89 -3.71
N LEU A 29 6.82 -3.85 -4.18
CA LEU A 29 7.87 -3.69 -5.20
C LEU A 29 7.37 -4.12 -6.57
N THR A 30 6.71 -5.28 -6.66
CA THR A 30 6.18 -5.80 -7.93
C THR A 30 4.69 -5.47 -8.05
N LEU A 31 4.28 -5.16 -9.28
CA LEU A 31 2.92 -4.71 -9.59
C LEU A 31 2.33 -5.41 -10.80
N GLY A 32 3.15 -6.13 -11.59
CA GLY A 32 2.80 -6.62 -12.91
C GLY A 32 1.61 -7.59 -12.96
N ASN A 33 1.36 -8.33 -11.88
CA ASN A 33 0.42 -9.45 -11.93
C ASN A 33 -0.93 -9.18 -11.25
N LEU A 34 -1.21 -7.96 -10.80
CA LEU A 34 -2.43 -7.62 -10.04
C LEU A 34 -3.77 -7.92 -10.76
N ASN A 35 -3.70 -8.26 -12.04
CA ASN A 35 -4.83 -8.56 -12.93
C ASN A 35 -5.25 -10.02 -12.91
N ASP A 36 -4.34 -10.92 -12.55
CA ASP A 36 -4.65 -12.34 -12.53
C ASP A 36 -5.15 -12.72 -11.13
N PRO A 37 -6.39 -13.23 -10.99
CA PRO A 37 -6.87 -13.74 -9.72
C PRO A 37 -6.12 -14.97 -9.18
N LEU A 38 -5.25 -15.60 -9.97
CA LEU A 38 -4.27 -16.60 -9.50
C LEU A 38 -2.90 -16.00 -9.18
N SER A 39 -2.69 -14.70 -9.43
CA SER A 39 -1.41 -14.06 -9.14
C SER A 39 -1.10 -14.06 -7.65
N GLU A 40 0.18 -14.22 -7.35
CA GLU A 40 0.69 -14.13 -5.99
C GLU A 40 0.64 -12.67 -5.48
N GLU A 41 0.62 -12.54 -4.16
CA GLU A 41 0.68 -11.23 -3.48
C GLU A 41 1.91 -10.45 -3.96
N PRO A 42 1.80 -9.12 -4.20
CA PRO A 42 2.93 -8.32 -4.64
C PRO A 42 4.14 -8.49 -3.71
N LEU A 43 5.32 -8.65 -4.32
CA LEU A 43 6.57 -8.82 -3.59
C LEU A 43 6.87 -7.54 -2.81
N THR A 44 7.18 -7.64 -1.52
CA THR A 44 7.57 -6.50 -0.67
C THR A 44 9.02 -6.69 -0.20
N PRO A 45 9.74 -5.62 0.21
CA PRO A 45 11.05 -5.80 0.84
C PRO A 45 11.00 -6.74 2.04
N ASN A 46 9.90 -6.75 2.80
CA ASN A 46 9.69 -7.69 3.90
C ASN A 46 9.75 -9.15 3.44
N HIS A 47 9.22 -9.49 2.26
CA HIS A 47 9.30 -10.85 1.72
C HIS A 47 10.76 -11.28 1.51
N ILE A 48 11.61 -10.37 1.05
CA ILE A 48 13.04 -10.64 0.85
C ILE A 48 13.78 -10.72 2.19
N LEU A 49 13.58 -9.72 3.05
CA LEU A 49 14.29 -9.59 4.33
C LEU A 49 13.92 -10.67 5.34
N THR A 50 12.65 -11.10 5.35
CA THR A 50 12.17 -12.09 6.31
C THR A 50 12.01 -13.48 5.72
N MET A 51 12.07 -13.62 4.38
CA MET A 51 11.74 -14.84 3.65
C MET A 51 10.34 -15.40 3.99
N LYS A 52 9.45 -14.57 4.52
CA LYS A 52 8.07 -14.93 4.84
C LYS A 52 7.15 -14.42 3.74
N SER A 53 6.21 -15.26 3.33
CA SER A 53 5.16 -14.90 2.36
C SER A 53 4.01 -14.08 2.96
N LYS A 54 3.97 -13.91 4.29
CA LYS A 54 2.87 -13.24 4.98
C LYS A 54 3.28 -11.90 5.54
N ILE A 55 2.54 -10.86 5.18
CA ILE A 55 2.59 -9.57 5.86
C ILE A 55 2.16 -9.77 7.31
N ILE A 56 3.01 -9.38 8.25
CA ILE A 56 2.70 -9.40 9.68
C ILE A 56 1.74 -8.25 9.95
N LEU A 57 0.46 -8.58 10.16
CA LEU A 57 -0.56 -7.62 10.55
C LEU A 57 -0.36 -7.22 12.02
N PRO A 58 -0.72 -5.98 12.38
CA PRO A 58 -0.65 -5.54 13.77
C PRO A 58 -1.53 -6.44 14.66
N PRO A 59 -1.21 -6.55 15.96
CA PRO A 59 -2.06 -7.26 16.91
C PRO A 59 -3.49 -6.73 16.88
N PRO A 60 -4.51 -7.61 16.98
CA PRO A 60 -5.89 -7.18 16.98
C PRO A 60 -6.18 -6.30 18.20
N GLY A 61 -6.79 -5.14 17.95
CA GLY A 61 -7.18 -4.21 19.00
C GLY A 61 -7.26 -2.76 18.52
N GLN A 62 -8.08 -1.98 19.21
CA GLN A 62 -8.08 -0.52 19.05
C GLN A 62 -7.04 0.08 20.00
N PHE A 63 -6.10 0.83 19.42
CA PHE A 63 -5.08 1.56 20.15
C PHE A 63 -5.41 3.04 20.10
N GLN A 64 -5.80 3.60 21.24
CA GLN A 64 -6.30 4.97 21.35
C GLN A 64 -5.24 5.89 21.96
N ARG A 65 -5.44 7.20 21.86
CA ARG A 65 -4.50 8.19 22.42
C ARG A 65 -4.26 8.02 23.93
N SER A 66 -5.24 7.50 24.66
CA SER A 66 -5.11 7.15 26.08
C SER A 66 -4.03 6.08 26.33
N ASP A 67 -3.72 5.24 25.33
CA ASP A 67 -2.71 4.19 25.45
C ASP A 67 -1.28 4.73 25.58
N ILE A 68 -1.04 6.01 25.26
CA ILE A 68 0.23 6.70 25.54
C ILE A 68 0.59 6.61 27.02
N TYR A 69 -0.42 6.71 27.89
CA TYR A 69 -0.28 6.70 29.35
C TYR A 69 -0.57 5.32 29.95
N SER A 70 -0.74 4.29 29.11
CA SER A 70 -1.03 2.94 29.58
C SER A 70 0.16 2.36 30.34
N ARG A 71 -0.13 1.71 31.48
CA ARG A 71 0.87 0.88 32.18
C ARG A 71 1.30 -0.33 31.34
N LYS A 72 0.47 -0.74 30.37
CA LYS A 72 0.80 -1.81 29.42
C LYS A 72 1.68 -1.25 28.30
N ARG A 73 3.01 -1.35 28.46
CA ARG A 73 4.00 -0.80 27.52
C ARG A 73 3.75 -1.19 26.05
N TRP A 74 3.37 -2.44 25.80
CA TRP A 74 3.07 -2.90 24.44
C TRP A 74 1.92 -2.12 23.77
N ARG A 75 0.89 -1.68 24.52
CA ARG A 75 -0.20 -0.86 23.95
C ARG A 75 0.28 0.52 23.53
N ARG A 76 1.21 1.10 24.28
CA ARG A 76 1.87 2.37 23.94
C ARG A 76 2.66 2.25 22.65
N VAL A 77 3.47 1.19 22.50
CA VAL A 77 4.22 0.92 21.25
C VAL A 77 3.27 0.77 20.06
N GLN A 78 2.19 0.02 20.21
CA GLN A 78 1.20 -0.19 19.15
C GLN A 78 0.48 1.10 18.77
N PHE A 79 0.17 1.98 19.74
CA PHE A 79 -0.37 3.30 19.45
C PHE A 79 0.62 4.16 18.64
N LEU A 80 1.89 4.21 19.05
CA LEU A 80 2.93 4.98 18.34
C LEU A 80 3.16 4.44 16.93
N ALA A 81 3.16 3.12 16.73
CA ALA A 81 3.29 2.51 15.41
C ALA A 81 2.09 2.84 14.50
N ASN A 82 0.87 2.93 15.05
CA ASN A 82 -0.29 3.45 14.30
C ASN A 82 -0.13 4.92 13.91
N GLU A 83 0.37 5.75 14.82
CA GLU A 83 0.62 7.17 14.52
C GLU A 83 1.69 7.33 13.44
N PHE A 84 2.77 6.53 13.52
CA PHE A 84 3.79 6.45 12.47
C PHE A 84 3.18 6.03 11.14
N TRP A 85 2.38 4.96 11.08
CA TRP A 85 1.67 4.53 9.87
C TRP A 85 0.81 5.64 9.27
N ASN A 86 0.05 6.35 10.10
CA ASN A 86 -0.83 7.45 9.67
C ASN A 86 -0.03 8.58 9.01
N ARG A 87 1.07 9.00 9.62
CA ARG A 87 1.95 10.04 9.08
C ARG A 87 2.69 9.55 7.83
N TRP A 88 3.33 8.37 7.93
CA TRP A 88 4.06 7.73 6.84
C TRP A 88 3.19 7.63 5.59
N ARG A 89 2.00 7.02 5.65
CA ARG A 89 1.16 6.88 4.46
C ARG A 89 0.73 8.23 3.90
N LYS A 90 0.40 9.21 4.76
CA LYS A 90 -0.07 10.54 4.31
C LYS A 90 1.04 11.28 3.59
N GLU A 91 2.22 11.34 4.19
CA GLU A 91 3.38 12.05 3.65
C GLU A 91 3.98 11.31 2.46
N TYR A 92 4.14 9.99 2.55
CA TYR A 92 4.63 9.15 1.46
C TYR A 92 3.72 9.23 0.23
N PHE A 93 2.40 9.11 0.40
CA PHE A 93 1.45 9.23 -0.71
C PHE A 93 1.51 10.62 -1.35
N SER A 94 1.69 11.67 -0.55
CA SER A 94 1.83 13.05 -1.07
C SER A 94 3.13 13.21 -1.86
N ASN A 95 4.22 12.59 -1.42
CA ASN A 95 5.48 12.52 -2.17
C ASN A 95 5.33 11.71 -3.47
N LEU A 96 4.57 10.61 -3.47
CA LEU A 96 4.29 9.86 -4.69
C LEU A 96 3.45 10.66 -5.70
N GLN A 97 2.56 11.54 -5.24
CA GLN A 97 1.70 12.35 -6.11
C GLN A 97 2.40 13.56 -6.75
N SER A 98 3.62 13.95 -6.32
CA SER A 98 4.38 15.11 -6.82
C SER A 98 5.86 14.74 -7.03
N ARG A 99 6.51 14.84 -8.19
CA ARG A 99 6.83 16.06 -8.96
C ARG A 99 7.16 15.68 -10.42
N LYS A 100 6.18 15.37 -11.27
CA LYS A 100 6.39 15.61 -12.72
C LYS A 100 6.28 17.13 -12.89
N LYS A 101 7.40 17.78 -13.27
CA LYS A 101 7.57 19.24 -13.39
C LYS A 101 6.30 19.92 -13.89
N LEU A 102 5.93 21.04 -13.25
CA LEU A 102 4.80 21.96 -13.52
C LEU A 102 4.66 22.47 -14.98
N THR A 103 5.45 21.94 -15.92
CA THR A 103 5.58 22.41 -17.30
C THR A 103 4.88 21.50 -18.30
N ALA A 104 4.47 20.28 -17.92
CA ALA A 104 3.82 19.34 -18.82
C ALA A 104 2.38 18.98 -18.35
N PRO A 105 1.41 18.86 -19.28
CA PRO A 105 0.08 18.37 -18.96
C PRO A 105 0.17 16.96 -18.37
N ARG A 106 -0.52 16.74 -17.25
CA ARG A 106 -0.58 15.44 -16.58
C ARG A 106 -1.42 14.48 -17.43
N ARG A 107 -0.84 13.33 -17.83
CA ARG A 107 -1.57 12.24 -18.49
C ARG A 107 -2.81 11.87 -17.67
N ASN A 108 -3.97 11.80 -18.32
CA ASN A 108 -5.19 11.27 -17.73
C ASN A 108 -4.99 9.79 -17.37
N LEU A 109 -5.55 9.37 -16.24
CA LEU A 109 -5.63 7.96 -15.89
C LEU A 109 -6.44 7.19 -16.95
N LYS A 110 -5.93 6.04 -17.37
CA LYS A 110 -6.54 5.19 -18.40
C LYS A 110 -7.02 3.87 -17.81
N VAL A 111 -7.98 3.24 -18.49
CA VAL A 111 -8.34 1.85 -18.23
C VAL A 111 -7.09 1.00 -18.36
N GLY A 112 -6.84 0.15 -17.36
CA GLY A 112 -5.68 -0.71 -17.29
C GLY A 112 -4.54 -0.22 -16.40
N ASP A 113 -4.51 1.07 -16.04
CA ASP A 113 -3.49 1.60 -15.13
C ASP A 113 -3.61 0.94 -13.75
N ILE A 114 -2.45 0.65 -13.13
CA ILE A 114 -2.38 0.17 -11.75
C ILE A 114 -2.15 1.34 -10.83
N VAL A 115 -3.06 1.50 -9.88
CA VAL A 115 -3.08 2.61 -8.93
C VAL A 115 -3.01 2.13 -7.49
N MET A 116 -2.29 2.89 -6.67
CA MET A 116 -2.37 2.78 -5.23
C MET A 116 -3.49 3.68 -4.72
N ILE A 117 -4.36 3.12 -3.89
CA ILE A 117 -5.56 3.76 -3.38
C ILE A 117 -5.26 4.34 -2.00
N LYS A 118 -5.49 5.64 -1.85
CA LYS A 118 -5.45 6.30 -0.55
C LYS A 118 -6.69 5.92 0.24
N ASP A 119 -6.53 4.99 1.17
CA ASP A 119 -7.51 4.68 2.18
C ASP A 119 -7.05 5.17 3.55
N GLU A 120 -7.81 6.09 4.14
CA GLU A 120 -7.56 6.65 5.46
C GLU A 120 -7.89 5.66 6.58
N GLN A 121 -8.71 4.65 6.29
CA GLN A 121 -9.09 3.61 7.25
C GLN A 121 -8.30 2.31 7.09
N ALA A 122 -7.36 2.26 6.14
CA ALA A 122 -6.51 1.08 5.95
C ALA A 122 -5.74 0.73 7.24
N ALA A 123 -5.79 -0.55 7.59
CA ALA A 123 -5.01 -1.06 8.71
C ALA A 123 -3.51 -0.93 8.41
N ARG A 124 -2.69 -0.99 9.46
CA ARG A 124 -1.23 -0.95 9.33
C ARG A 124 -0.75 -2.05 8.39
N ASN A 125 0.27 -1.74 7.57
CA ASN A 125 0.89 -2.64 6.59
C ASN A 125 -0.01 -3.06 5.42
N GLN A 126 -1.23 -2.51 5.32
CA GLN A 126 -2.12 -2.79 4.18
C GLN A 126 -2.01 -1.69 3.13
N TRP A 127 -1.49 -2.05 1.97
CA TRP A 127 -1.43 -1.19 0.79
C TRP A 127 -2.49 -1.65 -0.21
N HIS A 128 -3.54 -0.85 -0.37
CA HIS A 128 -4.58 -1.13 -1.36
C HIS A 128 -4.08 -0.75 -2.75
N LEU A 129 -3.82 -1.76 -3.56
CA LEU A 129 -3.59 -1.62 -4.99
C LEU A 129 -4.87 -1.97 -5.74
N GLY A 130 -5.08 -1.34 -6.89
CA GLY A 130 -6.18 -1.69 -7.77
C GLY A 130 -5.91 -1.31 -9.21
N LYS A 131 -6.66 -1.93 -10.12
CA LYS A 131 -6.63 -1.62 -11.54
C LYS A 131 -7.81 -0.75 -11.92
N ILE A 132 -7.57 0.24 -12.77
CA ILE A 132 -8.65 1.06 -13.32
C ILE A 132 -9.44 0.24 -14.34
N ASN A 133 -10.71 0.02 -14.07
CA ASN A 133 -11.66 -0.63 -14.97
C ASN A 133 -12.37 0.39 -15.86
N THR A 134 -12.65 1.59 -15.34
CA THR A 134 -13.35 2.63 -16.10
C THR A 134 -12.79 4.00 -15.74
N ALA A 135 -12.54 4.85 -16.75
CA ALA A 135 -12.18 6.25 -16.56
C ALA A 135 -13.31 7.15 -17.07
N HIS A 136 -13.86 8.00 -16.21
CA HIS A 136 -14.90 8.95 -16.59
C HIS A 136 -14.27 10.27 -17.05
N VAL A 137 -14.44 10.58 -18.33
CA VAL A 137 -13.95 11.80 -18.96
C VAL A 137 -15.05 12.85 -18.91
N ASP A 138 -14.72 14.04 -18.40
CA ASP A 138 -15.64 15.19 -18.38
C ASP A 138 -15.63 15.95 -19.72
N ALA A 139 -16.53 16.93 -19.88
CA ALA A 139 -16.65 17.75 -21.09
C ALA A 139 -15.33 18.44 -21.52
N ASP A 140 -14.46 18.77 -20.55
CA ASP A 140 -13.15 19.39 -20.81
C ASP A 140 -12.07 18.39 -21.28
N GLY A 141 -12.41 17.11 -21.44
CA GLY A 141 -11.47 16.04 -21.80
C GLY A 141 -10.60 15.53 -20.64
N LEU A 142 -10.90 15.94 -19.40
CA LEU A 142 -10.14 15.56 -18.19
C LEU A 142 -10.83 14.44 -17.41
N VAL A 143 -10.04 13.52 -16.84
CA VAL A 143 -10.55 12.44 -15.98
C VAL A 143 -10.51 12.88 -14.51
N ARG A 144 -11.66 13.06 -13.87
CA ARG A 144 -11.74 13.44 -12.44
C ARG A 144 -12.16 12.28 -11.53
N LYS A 145 -12.82 11.26 -12.09
CA LYS A 145 -13.31 10.07 -11.38
C LYS A 145 -13.01 8.80 -12.16
N VAL A 146 -12.61 7.75 -11.46
CA VAL A 146 -12.38 6.42 -12.05
C VAL A 146 -13.03 5.34 -11.19
N ARG A 147 -13.36 4.21 -11.82
CA ARG A 147 -13.75 2.98 -11.16
C ARG A 147 -12.56 2.04 -11.09
N VAL A 148 -12.22 1.61 -9.89
CA VAL A 148 -11.06 0.77 -9.60
C VAL A 148 -11.52 -0.57 -9.06
N THR A 149 -10.93 -1.65 -9.57
CA THR A 149 -11.12 -3.00 -9.05
C THR A 149 -9.93 -3.34 -8.14
N ILE A 150 -10.23 -3.71 -6.90
CA ILE A 150 -9.24 -4.20 -5.93
C ILE A 150 -9.22 -5.72 -5.98
N GLY A 151 -8.02 -6.29 -6.12
CA GLY A 151 -7.80 -7.72 -6.05
C GLY A 151 -8.24 -8.28 -4.70
N ALA A 152 -8.82 -9.48 -4.71
CA ALA A 152 -9.20 -10.16 -3.47
C ALA A 152 -7.97 -10.56 -2.66
N GLN A 153 -8.04 -10.50 -1.33
CA GLN A 153 -7.05 -11.22 -0.54
C GLN A 153 -7.17 -12.72 -0.84
N ILE A 154 -6.05 -13.36 -1.11
CA ILE A 154 -5.99 -14.80 -1.37
C ILE A 154 -5.61 -15.50 -0.05
N ASP A 155 -6.33 -16.55 0.29
CA ASP A 155 -5.98 -17.43 1.39
C ASP A 155 -4.74 -18.28 1.09
N ASN A 156 -4.10 -18.85 2.11
CA ASN A 156 -2.96 -19.76 1.94
C ASN A 156 -3.23 -20.96 1.02
N ASN A 157 -4.50 -21.23 0.70
CA ASN A 157 -4.96 -22.31 -0.16
C ASN A 157 -5.28 -21.84 -1.59
N GLY A 158 -4.87 -20.63 -1.99
CA GLY A 158 -5.15 -20.06 -3.31
C GLY A 158 -6.62 -19.66 -3.51
N ARG A 159 -7.44 -19.67 -2.44
CA ARG A 159 -8.86 -19.35 -2.52
C ARG A 159 -9.08 -17.86 -2.27
N ARG A 160 -9.97 -17.24 -3.04
CA ARG A 160 -10.37 -15.85 -2.81
C ARG A 160 -11.10 -15.74 -1.48
N LYS A 161 -10.55 -14.94 -0.58
CA LYS A 161 -11.10 -14.67 0.76
C LYS A 161 -12.24 -13.66 0.73
N SER A 162 -12.27 -12.84 -0.32
CA SER A 162 -13.30 -11.82 -0.57
C SER A 162 -13.64 -11.76 -2.06
N PRO A 163 -14.84 -11.30 -2.44
CA PRO A 163 -15.12 -10.95 -3.83
C PRO A 163 -14.22 -9.78 -4.28
N LEU A 164 -14.04 -9.65 -5.59
CA LEU A 164 -13.42 -8.45 -6.17
C LEU A 164 -14.25 -7.24 -5.75
N GLN A 165 -13.59 -6.24 -5.18
CA GLN A 165 -14.26 -5.03 -4.71
C GLN A 165 -14.09 -3.93 -5.77
N GLU A 166 -15.20 -3.47 -6.33
CA GLU A 166 -15.21 -2.30 -7.19
C GLU A 166 -15.48 -1.04 -6.36
N LEU A 167 -14.65 -0.02 -6.56
CA LEU A 167 -14.75 1.25 -5.86
C LEU A 167 -14.63 2.41 -6.85
N ASP A 168 -15.61 3.30 -6.77
CA ASP A 168 -15.51 4.61 -7.39
C ASP A 168 -14.61 5.52 -6.53
N ARG A 169 -13.57 6.10 -7.14
CA ARG A 169 -12.63 7.00 -6.45
C ARG A 169 -12.30 8.23 -7.30
N PRO A 170 -12.20 9.42 -6.67
CA PRO A 170 -11.66 10.60 -7.33
C PRO A 170 -10.15 10.41 -7.57
N ILE A 171 -9.63 10.97 -8.67
CA ILE A 171 -8.21 10.81 -9.04
C ILE A 171 -7.22 11.31 -7.97
N GLN A 172 -7.64 12.27 -7.14
CA GLN A 172 -6.83 12.82 -6.05
C GLN A 172 -6.56 11.80 -4.94
N LYS A 173 -7.38 10.76 -4.82
CA LYS A 173 -7.18 9.65 -3.87
C LYS A 173 -6.40 8.50 -4.48
N LEU A 174 -5.83 8.69 -5.68
CA LEU A 174 -5.09 7.66 -6.41
C LEU A 174 -3.68 8.15 -6.72
N VAL A 175 -2.73 7.24 -6.66
CA VAL A 175 -1.39 7.41 -7.23
C VAL A 175 -1.26 6.38 -8.33
N LEU A 176 -0.87 6.83 -9.52
CA LEU A 176 -0.47 5.96 -10.62
C LEU A 176 0.88 5.33 -10.27
N ILE A 177 0.93 4.00 -10.23
CA ILE A 177 2.16 3.26 -9.95
C ILE A 177 2.70 2.57 -11.21
N LEU A 178 1.81 2.00 -12.03
CA LEU A 178 2.18 1.39 -13.32
C LEU A 178 1.25 1.91 -14.42
N GLU A 179 1.85 2.34 -15.53
CA GLU A 179 1.10 2.79 -16.71
C GLU A 179 0.73 1.58 -17.59
N VAL A 180 -0.50 1.57 -18.14
CA VAL A 180 -0.89 0.57 -19.14
C VAL A 180 -0.04 0.76 -20.41
N GLY A 181 0.84 -0.20 -20.69
CA GLY A 181 1.80 -0.15 -21.81
C GLY A 181 3.22 -0.65 -21.48
N GLU A 182 3.61 -0.72 -20.20
CA GLU A 182 4.89 -1.33 -19.79
C GLU A 182 4.83 -2.87 -19.66
N THR A 183 3.68 -3.49 -19.99
CA THR A 183 3.42 -4.92 -19.73
C THR A 183 3.55 -5.81 -20.96
N GLU A 184 4.00 -5.28 -22.10
CA GLU A 184 4.27 -6.07 -23.31
C GLU A 184 5.65 -5.69 -23.85
N GLU A 185 6.65 -6.53 -23.54
CA GLU A 185 7.83 -6.86 -24.35
C GLU A 185 8.81 -7.65 -23.45
N VAL A 186 8.48 -8.92 -23.19
CA VAL A 186 9.53 -9.93 -23.08
C VAL A 186 9.57 -10.57 -24.46
N PRO A 187 10.57 -10.27 -25.31
CA PRO A 187 10.78 -11.00 -26.54
C PRO A 187 11.00 -12.47 -26.15
N THR A 188 10.11 -13.33 -26.62
CA THR A 188 10.38 -14.76 -26.63
C THR A 188 11.43 -14.94 -27.72
N GLU A 189 12.71 -14.72 -27.38
CA GLU A 189 13.80 -15.10 -28.28
C GLU A 189 13.78 -16.63 -28.40
N GLU A 190 13.33 -17.04 -29.58
CA GLU A 190 13.65 -18.26 -30.31
C GLU A 190 14.71 -19.14 -29.62
N LEU A 191 14.24 -20.23 -29.00
CA LEU A 191 15.02 -21.45 -28.85
C LEU A 191 14.56 -22.43 -29.92
N ASP A 192 14.83 -22.08 -31.18
CA ASP A 192 15.04 -23.03 -32.25
C ASP A 192 16.47 -22.82 -32.76
N ASP A 193 17.17 -23.94 -32.95
CA ASP A 193 18.58 -24.10 -33.37
C ASP A 193 19.65 -24.09 -32.25
N ILE A 194 19.90 -25.28 -31.67
CA ILE A 194 21.14 -26.09 -31.82
C ILE A 194 20.82 -27.56 -31.47
#